data_AF-A0A4P9Z873-F1
#
_entry.id   AF-A0A4P9Z873-F1
#
_cell.length_a   1.000
_cell.length_b   1.000
_cell.length_c   1.000
_cell.angle_alpha   90.00
_cell.angle_beta   90.00
_cell.angle_gamma   90.00
#
_symmetry.space_group_name_H-M   'P 1'
#
loop_
_entity.id
_entity.type
_entity.pdbx_description
1 polymer ?
#
loop_
_entity_poly.entity_id
_entity_poly.type
_entity_poly.pdbx_seq_one_letter_code
_entity_poly.pdbx_strand_id
1 'polypeptide(L)'
;MDVNIAVEGCCHGSLDAIYRLVSKNAELLIICGDFQAIRNKADLQTIKVPPKYLQAGDFPKYYLGKNKAPVLTIFIGGNHESLLYMRELQFGGWVAPNIYYLGEFGSVWYR
;
A
#
# COMPACT_ATOMS: atom_id res chain seq x y z
N MET A 1 -14.64 -19.31 -14.05
CA MET A 1 -14.82 -17.93 -13.57
C MET A 1 -13.44 -17.35 -13.56
N ASP A 2 -13.17 -16.37 -14.41
CA ASP A 2 -11.85 -15.80 -14.57
C ASP A 2 -11.65 -14.71 -13.53
N VAL A 3 -10.49 -14.68 -12.88
CA VAL A 3 -10.12 -13.64 -11.92
C VAL A 3 -9.36 -12.55 -12.66
N ASN A 4 -9.81 -11.30 -12.55
CA ASN A 4 -9.11 -10.17 -13.14
C ASN A 4 -8.23 -9.46 -12.10
N ILE A 5 -6.90 -9.56 -12.28
CA ILE A 5 -5.90 -9.01 -11.37
C ILE A 5 -5.17 -7.86 -12.05
N ALA A 6 -5.21 -6.68 -11.43
CA ALA A 6 -4.35 -5.56 -11.78
C ALA A 6 -3.02 -5.69 -11.04
N VAL A 7 -1.92 -5.35 -11.72
CA VAL A 7 -0.57 -5.35 -11.13
C VAL A 7 0.06 -3.99 -11.36
N GLU A 8 0.54 -3.39 -10.27
CA GLU A 8 1.25 -2.13 -10.23
C GLU A 8 2.66 -2.37 -9.68
N GLY A 9 3.65 -1.68 -10.24
CA GLY A 9 5.03 -1.77 -9.78
C GLY A 9 5.22 -1.05 -8.45
N CYS A 10 5.73 0.18 -8.54
CA CYS A 10 6.02 1.04 -7.39
C CYS A 10 4.92 2.07 -7.20
N CYS A 11 4.35 2.15 -5.99
CA CYS A 11 3.26 3.09 -5.71
C CYS A 11 3.73 4.54 -5.49
N HIS A 12 4.87 4.72 -4.82
CA HIS A 12 5.41 6.02 -4.40
C HIS A 12 4.37 6.92 -3.71
N GLY A 13 3.50 6.33 -2.90
CA GLY A 13 2.44 7.03 -2.17
C GLY A 13 1.33 7.63 -3.04
N SER A 14 1.26 7.30 -4.34
CA SER A 14 0.30 7.88 -5.31
C SER A 14 -0.95 7.03 -5.50
N LEU A 15 -1.51 6.52 -4.38
CA LEU A 15 -2.64 5.59 -4.38
C LEU A 15 -3.85 6.09 -5.17
N ASP A 16 -4.20 7.37 -5.08
CA ASP A 16 -5.35 7.90 -5.80
C ASP A 16 -5.18 7.80 -7.31
N ALA A 17 -3.96 8.04 -7.81
CA ALA A 17 -3.67 7.97 -9.23
C ALA A 17 -3.79 6.53 -9.73
N ILE A 18 -3.23 5.57 -8.99
CA ILE A 18 -3.31 4.14 -9.29
C ILE A 18 -4.78 3.71 -9.31
N TYR A 19 -5.54 4.03 -8.27
CA TYR A 19 -6.96 3.66 -8.20
C TYR A 19 -7.83 4.28 -9.30
N ARG A 20 -7.47 5.44 -9.84
CA ARG A 20 -8.15 6.03 -11.01
C ARG A 20 -7.87 5.27 -12.31
N LEU A 21 -6.70 4.65 -12.43
CA LEU A 21 -6.24 3.96 -13.63
C LEU A 21 -6.62 2.47 -13.64
N VAL A 22 -6.75 1.85 -12.46
CA VAL A 22 -7.14 0.46 -12.33
C VAL A 22 -8.54 0.24 -12.92
N SER A 23 -8.67 -0.82 -13.72
CA SER A 23 -9.94 -1.22 -14.33
C SER A 23 -11.01 -1.44 -13.26
N LYS A 24 -12.24 -0.96 -13.52
CA LYS A 24 -13.40 -1.22 -12.64
C LYS A 24 -13.78 -2.70 -12.54
N ASN A 25 -13.30 -3.52 -13.48
CA ASN A 25 -13.52 -4.97 -13.47
C ASN A 25 -12.42 -5.73 -12.72
N ALA A 26 -11.37 -5.05 -12.23
CA ALA A 26 -10.34 -5.70 -11.43
C ALA A 26 -10.91 -6.08 -10.05
N GLU A 27 -10.70 -7.32 -9.66
CA GLU A 27 -11.14 -7.84 -8.35
C GLU A 27 -10.04 -7.77 -7.30
N LEU A 28 -8.79 -7.69 -7.75
CA LEU A 28 -7.59 -7.59 -6.93
C LEU A 28 -6.59 -6.64 -7.61
N LEU A 29 -5.95 -5.80 -6.80
CA LEU A 29 -4.76 -5.03 -7.16
C LEU A 29 -3.57 -5.56 -6.36
N ILE A 30 -2.49 -5.89 -7.04
CA ILE A 30 -1.19 -6.22 -6.43
C ILE A 30 -0.23 -5.07 -6.66
N ILE A 31 0.34 -4.51 -5.59
CA ILE A 31 1.39 -3.49 -5.63
C ILE A 31 2.71 -4.12 -5.21
N CYS A 32 3.70 -4.09 -6.09
CA CYS A 32 4.96 -4.83 -5.92
C CYS A 32 6.01 -4.13 -5.04
N GLY A 33 5.74 -2.93 -4.52
CA GLY A 33 6.65 -2.26 -3.60
C GLY A 33 6.47 -0.75 -3.54
N ASP A 34 7.33 -0.11 -2.74
CA ASP A 34 7.38 1.33 -2.51
C ASP A 34 5.97 1.91 -2.26
N PHE A 35 5.19 1.21 -1.42
CA PHE A 35 3.83 1.55 -1.07
C PHE A 35 3.77 2.88 -0.31
N GLN A 36 4.74 3.10 0.58
CA GLN A 36 4.86 4.28 1.44
C GLN A 36 3.65 4.43 2.37
N ALA A 37 3.40 3.41 3.21
CA ALA A 37 2.32 3.40 4.21
C ALA A 37 2.59 4.39 5.38
N ILE A 38 2.61 5.68 5.09
CA ILE A 38 2.94 6.74 6.05
C ILE A 38 1.64 7.19 6.73
N ARG A 39 1.50 6.95 8.04
CA ARG A 39 0.30 7.37 8.81
C ARG A 39 0.44 8.79 9.34
N ASN A 40 1.65 9.15 9.77
CA ASN A 40 1.94 10.38 10.50
C ASN A 40 3.39 10.85 10.29
N LYS A 41 3.78 11.93 10.97
CA LYS A 41 5.12 12.51 10.87
C LYS A 41 6.24 11.59 11.38
N ALA A 42 5.97 10.74 12.37
CA ALA A 42 6.97 9.80 12.88
C ALA A 42 7.29 8.73 11.84
N ASP A 43 6.27 8.17 11.20
CA ASP A 43 6.44 7.24 10.06
C ASP A 43 7.25 7.91 8.92
N LEU A 44 6.91 9.16 8.58
CA LEU A 44 7.59 9.93 7.53
C LEU A 44 9.08 10.14 7.83
N GLN A 45 9.49 10.21 9.09
CA GLN A 45 10.90 10.35 9.47
C GLN A 45 11.70 9.05 9.31
N THR A 46 11.03 7.92 9.14
CA THR A 46 11.69 6.59 9.05
C THR A 46 11.88 6.09 7.63
N ILE A 47 11.28 6.77 6.66
CA ILE A 47 11.45 6.43 5.25
C ILE A 47 12.83 6.84 4.74
N LYS A 48 13.46 5.96 3.95
CA LYS A 48 14.79 6.20 3.38
C LYS A 48 14.72 7.05 2.10
N VAL A 49 14.41 8.33 2.22
CA VAL A 49 14.30 9.27 1.09
C VAL A 49 15.02 10.59 1.43
N PRO A 50 15.70 11.25 0.47
CA PRO A 50 16.31 12.56 0.74
C PRO A 50 15.29 13.57 1.29
N PRO A 51 15.66 14.42 2.27
CA PRO A 51 14.70 15.32 2.95
C PRO A 51 13.86 16.19 2.01
N LYS A 52 14.43 16.65 0.90
CA LYS A 52 13.74 17.47 -0.12
C LYS A 52 12.60 16.75 -0.87
N TYR A 53 12.51 15.43 -0.76
CA TYR A 53 11.48 14.61 -1.41
C TYR A 53 10.53 13.95 -0.41
N LEU A 54 10.63 14.28 0.88
CA LEU A 54 9.72 13.72 1.90
C LEU A 54 8.30 14.20 1.66
N GLN A 55 7.41 13.24 1.40
CA GLN A 55 5.99 13.46 1.20
C GLN A 55 5.20 12.36 1.90
N ALA A 56 4.11 12.72 2.56
CA ALA A 56 3.25 11.73 3.21
C ALA A 56 2.43 10.90 2.22
N GLY A 57 2.24 11.41 0.99
CA GLY A 57 1.43 10.78 -0.04
C GLY A 57 -0.05 10.67 0.35
N ASP A 58 -0.71 9.71 -0.28
CA ASP A 58 -2.15 9.51 -0.16
C ASP A 58 -2.56 8.57 0.97
N PHE A 59 -1.66 7.75 1.51
CA PHE A 59 -2.03 6.74 2.49
C PHE A 59 -2.72 7.26 3.78
N PRO A 60 -2.36 8.43 4.36
CA PRO A 60 -2.98 8.90 5.61
C PRO A 60 -4.52 8.97 5.59
N LYS A 61 -5.13 9.33 4.46
CA LYS A 61 -6.60 9.40 4.34
C LYS A 61 -7.27 8.02 4.28
N TYR A 62 -6.57 7.00 3.77
CA TYR A 62 -7.04 5.62 3.82
C TYR A 62 -6.91 5.05 5.24
N TYR A 63 -5.79 5.32 5.90
CA TYR A 63 -5.56 4.92 7.30
C TYR A 63 -6.58 5.53 8.26
N LEU A 64 -6.89 6.82 8.10
CA LEU A 64 -7.91 7.52 8.91
C LEU A 64 -9.36 7.17 8.55
N GLY A 65 -9.59 6.33 7.54
CA GLY A 65 -10.93 5.95 7.09
C GLY A 65 -11.71 7.04 6.35
N LYS A 66 -11.05 8.14 5.93
CA LYS A 66 -11.68 9.17 5.09
C LYS A 66 -11.95 8.65 3.68
N ASN A 67 -11.05 7.81 3.18
CA ASN A 67 -11.19 7.10 1.92
C ASN A 67 -11.15 5.59 2.15
N LYS A 68 -11.83 4.83 1.30
CA LYS A 68 -11.76 3.37 1.22
C LYS A 68 -11.19 2.96 -0.12
N ALA A 69 -10.30 1.96 -0.16
CA ALA A 69 -9.77 1.45 -1.42
C ALA A 69 -10.90 0.82 -2.26
N PRO A 70 -11.04 1.20 -3.55
CA PRO A 70 -12.14 0.76 -4.40
C PRO A 70 -12.03 -0.71 -4.82
N VAL A 71 -10.82 -1.28 -4.74
CA VAL A 71 -10.50 -2.67 -5.05
C VAL A 71 -9.68 -3.25 -3.91
N LEU A 72 -9.82 -4.55 -3.63
CA LEU A 72 -8.93 -5.23 -2.68
C LEU A 72 -7.49 -5.04 -3.15
N THR A 73 -6.66 -4.46 -2.30
CA THR A 73 -5.26 -4.16 -2.61
C THR A 73 -4.36 -5.00 -1.72
N ILE A 74 -3.50 -5.80 -2.30
CA ILE A 74 -2.43 -6.50 -1.60
C ILE A 74 -1.11 -5.86 -2.01
N PHE A 75 -0.22 -5.61 -1.06
CA PHE A 75 1.10 -5.08 -1.38
C PHE A 75 2.20 -5.73 -0.57
N ILE A 76 3.42 -5.62 -1.10
CA ILE A 76 4.67 -5.98 -0.43
C ILE A 76 5.52 -4.72 -0.23
N GLY A 77 6.51 -4.77 0.67
CA GLY A 77 7.39 -3.64 0.93
C GLY A 77 8.44 -3.45 -0.16
N GLY A 78 8.84 -2.20 -0.40
CA GLY A 78 10.02 -1.85 -1.21
C GLY A 78 11.16 -1.25 -0.38
N ASN A 79 11.99 -0.43 -1.03
CA ASN A 79 13.11 0.28 -0.40
C ASN A 79 12.69 1.65 0.18
N HIS A 80 11.56 2.20 -0.24
CA HIS A 80 10.99 3.44 0.27
C HIS A 80 9.73 3.15 1.09
N GLU A 81 9.90 2.65 2.31
CA GLU A 81 8.78 2.32 3.19
C GLU A 81 8.84 3.00 4.56
N SER A 82 7.68 3.12 5.20
CA SER A 82 7.57 3.44 6.62
C SER A 82 8.07 2.25 7.45
N LEU A 83 9.36 2.28 7.81
CA LEU A 83 10.01 1.16 8.52
C LEU A 83 9.30 0.82 9.83
N LEU A 84 8.87 1.83 10.61
CA LEU A 84 8.16 1.59 11.86
C LEU A 84 6.87 0.81 11.63
N TYR A 85 6.05 1.26 10.68
CA TYR A 85 4.76 0.64 10.47
C TYR A 85 4.86 -0.74 9.82
N MET A 86 5.79 -0.94 8.88
CA MET A 86 6.01 -2.26 8.28
C MET A 86 6.55 -3.27 9.31
N ARG A 87 7.34 -2.82 10.28
CA ARG A 87 7.81 -3.67 11.40
C ARG A 87 6.69 -4.07 12.35
N GLU A 88 5.76 -3.17 12.66
CA GLU A 88 4.56 -3.51 13.45
C GLU A 88 3.76 -4.66 12.81
N LEU A 89 3.78 -4.75 11.48
CA LEU A 89 3.04 -5.71 10.67
C LEU A 89 3.96 -6.69 9.91
N GLN A 90 5.11 -7.05 10.49
CA GLN A 90 6.09 -7.92 9.83
C GLN A 90 5.51 -9.29 9.38
N PHE A 91 4.47 -9.78 10.04
CA PHE A 91 3.76 -11.03 9.70
C PHE A 91 2.53 -10.82 8.81
N GLY A 92 2.38 -9.62 8.24
CA GLY A 92 1.24 -9.22 7.44
C GLY A 92 0.08 -8.68 8.27
N GLY A 93 -0.81 -7.95 7.61
CA GLY A 93 -1.97 -7.36 8.27
C GLY A 93 -2.70 -6.32 7.44
N TRP A 94 -3.91 -6.00 7.88
CA TRP A 94 -4.71 -4.93 7.29
C TRP A 94 -4.15 -3.58 7.71
N VAL A 95 -3.72 -2.78 6.73
CA VAL A 95 -3.21 -1.43 6.99
C VAL A 95 -4.30 -0.37 6.91
N ALA A 96 -5.36 -0.67 6.16
CA ALA A 96 -6.56 0.14 6.00
C ALA A 96 -7.69 -0.75 5.43
N PRO A 97 -8.96 -0.30 5.46
CA PRO A 97 -10.04 -1.04 4.81
C PRO A 97 -9.74 -1.33 3.33
N ASN A 98 -9.83 -2.60 2.94
CA ASN A 98 -9.49 -3.12 1.60
C ASN A 98 -8.00 -3.03 1.21
N ILE A 99 -7.07 -2.77 2.15
CA ILE A 99 -5.63 -2.74 1.86
C ILE A 99 -4.91 -3.68 2.85
N TYR A 100 -4.26 -4.71 2.31
CA TYR A 100 -3.55 -5.74 3.06
C TYR A 100 -2.06 -5.72 2.73
N TYR A 101 -1.22 -5.62 3.76
CA TYR A 101 0.21 -5.84 3.66
C TYR A 101 0.50 -7.33 3.84
N LEU A 102 1.26 -7.93 2.92
CA LEU A 102 1.59 -9.35 2.97
C LEU A 102 2.53 -9.72 4.13
N GLY A 103 3.28 -8.75 4.68
CA GLY A 103 4.36 -9.00 5.62
C GLY A 103 5.72 -8.99 4.92
N GLU A 104 6.78 -9.30 5.67
CA GLU A 104 8.13 -9.45 5.11
C GLU A 104 8.18 -10.57 4.06
N PHE A 105 7.38 -11.62 4.28
CA PHE A 105 7.11 -12.70 3.35
C PHE A 105 5.78 -13.35 3.74
N GLY A 106 5.12 -14.01 2.80
CA GLY A 106 3.86 -14.68 3.07
C GLY A 106 3.25 -15.32 1.84
N SER A 107 2.21 -16.10 2.08
CA SER A 107 1.34 -16.66 1.04
C SER A 107 -0.10 -16.50 1.49
N VAL A 108 -0.96 -16.14 0.57
CA VAL A 108 -2.40 -15.97 0.83
C VAL A 108 -3.19 -16.72 -0.23
N TRP A 109 -4.34 -17.25 0.18
CA TRP A 109 -5.31 -17.82 -0.74
C TRP A 109 -6.28 -16.72 -1.16
N TYR A 110 -6.45 -16.56 -2.48
CA TYR A 110 -7.43 -15.64 -3.05
C TYR A 110 -8.37 -16.44 -3.95
N ARG A 111 -9.57 -16.71 -3.43
CA ARG A 111 -10.61 -17.55 -4.03
C ARG A 111 -10.19 -18.97 -4.38
#